data_AF-A0A3A8QJS4-F1
#
_entry.id   AF-A0A3A8QJS4-F1
#
_cell.length_a   1.000
_cell.length_b   1.000
_cell.length_c   1.000
_cell.angle_alpha   90.00
_cell.angle_beta   90.00
_cell.angle_gamma   90.00
#
_symmetry.space_group_name_H-M   'P 1'
#
loop_
_entity.id
_entity.type
_entity.pdbx_description
1 polymer ?
#
loop_
_entity_poly.entity_id
_entity_poly.type
_entity_poly.pdbx_seq_one_letter_code
_entity_poly.pdbx_strand_id
1 'polypeptide(L)'
;MSGFAHLDHVRVVYLYTRRAGREAAVELTRAGLRTLTGKLGVPEKYHETVTVAWARLVSERAAAEPGRDFTAFIDGNPRFLRKDLLEDYYSREVLFGAEARTRFVEPDQRPLGPSP
;
A
#
# COMPACT_ATOMS: atom_id res chain seq x y z
N MET A 1 -21.82 -2.20 6.08
CA MET A 1 -20.80 -3.26 6.02
C MET A 1 -19.71 -2.82 5.05
N SER A 2 -18.65 -2.17 5.51
CA SER A 2 -17.52 -1.81 4.62
C SER A 2 -16.58 -3.00 4.55
N GLY A 3 -16.63 -3.73 3.43
CA GLY A 3 -15.72 -4.83 3.14
C GLY A 3 -14.27 -4.36 3.15
N PHE A 4 -13.45 -5.09 3.91
CA PHE A 4 -12.04 -4.86 4.27
C PHE A 4 -11.78 -3.58 5.08
N ALA A 5 -11.41 -3.77 6.35
CA ALA A 5 -10.91 -2.67 7.16
C ALA A 5 -9.56 -2.21 6.59
N HIS A 6 -9.29 -0.90 6.62
CA HIS A 6 -8.01 -0.30 6.19
C HIS A 6 -6.78 -1.09 6.67
N LEU A 7 -6.81 -1.56 7.92
CA LEU A 7 -5.73 -2.34 8.53
C LEU A 7 -5.56 -3.75 7.96
N ASP A 8 -6.60 -4.34 7.38
CA ASP A 8 -6.48 -5.64 6.72
C ASP A 8 -5.57 -5.53 5.49
N HIS A 9 -5.67 -4.44 4.73
CA HIS A 9 -4.78 -4.18 3.60
C HIS A 9 -3.33 -4.00 4.06
N VAL A 10 -3.11 -3.22 5.12
CA VAL A 10 -1.77 -3.06 5.72
C VAL A 10 -1.23 -4.41 6.19
N ARG A 11 -2.07 -5.24 6.83
CA ARG A 11 -1.70 -6.58 7.30
C ARG A 11 -1.31 -7.52 6.16
N VAL A 12 -2.01 -7.48 5.03
CA VAL A 12 -1.69 -8.30 3.86
C VAL A 12 -0.30 -7.94 3.32
N VAL A 13 -0.01 -6.65 3.12
CA VAL A 13 1.32 -6.20 2.66
C VAL A 13 2.39 -6.60 3.67
N TYR A 14 2.13 -6.40 4.97
CA TYR A 14 3.03 -6.81 6.04
C TYR A 14 3.37 -8.31 5.92
N LEU A 15 2.37 -9.18 5.85
CA LEU A 15 2.56 -10.63 5.75
C LEU A 15 3.30 -11.04 4.47
N TYR A 16 2.98 -10.44 3.32
CA TYR A 16 3.74 -10.69 2.10
C TYR A 16 5.20 -10.25 2.23
N THR A 17 5.47 -9.13 2.88
CA THR A 17 6.83 -8.65 3.13
C THR A 17 7.60 -9.63 4.02
N ARG A 18 6.97 -10.11 5.10
CA ARG A 18 7.58 -11.10 6.00
C ARG A 18 7.87 -12.43 5.33
N ARG A 19 7.05 -12.82 4.36
CA ARG A 19 7.16 -14.10 3.65
C ARG A 19 8.13 -14.05 2.48
N ALA A 20 8.11 -12.98 1.70
CA ALA A 20 8.72 -12.94 0.37
C ALA A 20 9.64 -11.73 0.14
N GLY A 21 9.79 -10.83 1.11
CA GLY A 21 10.60 -9.62 0.98
C GLY A 21 9.85 -8.45 0.33
N ARG A 22 10.51 -7.28 0.33
CA ARG A 22 9.92 -5.98 -0.05
C ARG A 22 9.37 -5.96 -1.48
N GLU A 23 10.24 -6.26 -2.46
CA GLU A 23 9.87 -6.19 -3.88
C GLU A 23 8.72 -7.15 -4.22
N ALA A 24 8.79 -8.39 -3.72
CA ALA A 24 7.74 -9.37 -3.94
C ALA A 24 6.41 -8.96 -3.29
N ALA A 25 6.43 -8.29 -2.13
CA ALA A 25 5.21 -7.85 -1.47
C ALA A 25 4.42 -6.83 -2.29
N VAL A 26 5.09 -5.93 -3.01
CA VAL A 26 4.44 -4.96 -3.90
C VAL A 26 3.71 -5.68 -5.02
N GLU A 27 4.39 -6.57 -5.74
CA GLU A 27 3.80 -7.29 -6.87
C GLU A 27 2.69 -8.27 -6.42
N LEU A 28 2.86 -8.96 -5.30
CA LEU A 28 1.83 -9.84 -4.75
C LEU A 28 0.56 -9.07 -4.35
N THR A 29 0.71 -7.90 -3.72
CA THR A 29 -0.42 -7.05 -3.33
C THR A 29 -1.16 -6.54 -4.56
N ARG A 30 -0.41 -6.02 -5.54
CA ARG A 30 -0.91 -5.49 -6.80
C ARG A 30 -1.69 -6.55 -7.59
N ALA A 31 -1.08 -7.72 -7.79
CA ALA A 31 -1.71 -8.84 -8.49
C ALA A 31 -2.95 -9.35 -7.74
N GLY A 32 -2.81 -9.56 -6.42
CA GLY A 32 -3.89 -10.07 -5.58
C GLY A 32 -5.13 -9.17 -5.58
N LEU A 33 -4.95 -7.86 -5.39
CA LEU A 33 -6.07 -6.92 -5.35
C LEU A 33 -6.71 -6.76 -6.73
N ARG A 34 -5.92 -6.69 -7.81
CA ARG A 34 -6.46 -6.63 -9.18
C ARG A 34 -7.26 -7.88 -9.54
N THR A 35 -6.79 -9.06 -9.16
CA THR A 35 -7.54 -10.31 -9.35
C THR A 35 -8.81 -10.34 -8.50
N LEU A 36 -8.74 -9.90 -7.24
CA LEU A 36 -9.88 -9.89 -6.33
C LEU A 36 -11.01 -8.97 -6.84
N THR A 37 -10.70 -7.73 -7.20
CA THR A 37 -11.70 -6.78 -7.71
C THR A 37 -12.31 -7.25 -9.02
N GLY A 38 -11.52 -7.86 -9.91
CA GLY A 38 -12.02 -8.50 -11.13
C GLY A 38 -12.97 -9.66 -10.85
N LYS A 39 -12.63 -10.56 -9.92
CA LYS A 39 -13.49 -11.69 -9.52
C LYS A 39 -14.80 -11.24 -8.87
N LEU A 40 -14.77 -10.13 -8.15
CA LEU A 40 -15.95 -9.54 -7.52
C LEU A 40 -16.80 -8.68 -8.48
N GLY A 41 -16.41 -8.57 -9.75
CA GLY A 41 -17.15 -7.76 -10.75
C GLY A 41 -17.07 -6.25 -10.50
N VAL A 42 -16.09 -5.80 -9.70
CA VAL A 42 -15.87 -4.38 -9.35
C VAL A 42 -14.43 -3.94 -9.66
N PRO A 43 -13.90 -4.18 -10.87
CA PRO A 43 -12.53 -3.84 -11.24
C PRO A 43 -12.20 -2.34 -11.04
N GLU A 44 -13.20 -1.47 -11.12
CA GLU A 44 -13.10 -0.04 -10.85
C GLU A 44 -12.80 0.30 -9.37
N LYS A 45 -12.90 -0.65 -8.44
CA LYS A 45 -12.42 -0.42 -7.06
C LYS A 45 -10.90 -0.54 -6.95
N TYR A 46 -10.24 -1.08 -7.97
CA TYR A 46 -8.79 -1.11 -8.03
C TYR A 46 -8.22 0.28 -8.35
N HIS A 47 -7.13 0.64 -7.68
CA HIS A 47 -6.40 1.87 -7.92
C HIS A 47 -4.90 1.59 -7.85
N GLU A 48 -4.24 1.60 -9.00
CA GLU A 48 -2.83 1.19 -9.12
C GLU A 48 -1.92 2.02 -8.22
N THR A 49 -1.96 3.35 -8.32
CA THR A 49 -1.06 4.23 -7.55
C THR A 49 -1.23 4.08 -6.04
N VAL A 50 -2.47 4.14 -5.55
CA VAL A 50 -2.76 3.95 -4.11
C VAL A 50 -2.27 2.58 -3.62
N THR A 51 -2.53 1.52 -4.38
CA THR A 51 -2.14 0.15 -4.00
C THR A 51 -0.63 0.02 -3.91
N VAL A 52 0.09 0.46 -4.94
CA VAL A 52 1.56 0.34 -5.00
C VAL A 52 2.22 1.26 -3.96
N ALA A 53 1.73 2.49 -3.77
CA ALA A 53 2.28 3.42 -2.80
C ALA A 53 2.17 2.90 -1.36
N TRP A 54 1.00 2.40 -0.97
CA TRP A 54 0.82 1.73 0.33
C TRP A 54 1.71 0.51 0.45
N ALA A 55 1.79 -0.31 -0.59
CA ALA A 55 2.62 -1.50 -0.57
C ALA A 55 4.10 -1.17 -0.37
N ARG A 56 4.62 -0.13 -1.04
CA ARG A 56 6.00 0.35 -0.87
C ARG A 56 6.25 0.84 0.56
N LEU A 57 5.41 1.73 1.10
CA LEU A 57 5.59 2.30 2.44
C LEU A 57 5.57 1.24 3.55
N VAL A 58 4.60 0.32 3.48
CA VAL A 58 4.45 -0.73 4.50
C VAL A 58 5.57 -1.76 4.39
N SER A 59 5.92 -2.19 3.17
CA SER A 59 6.95 -3.20 2.98
C SER A 59 8.35 -2.70 3.33
N GLU A 60 8.68 -1.45 2.99
CA GLU A 60 9.92 -0.81 3.42
C GLU A 60 10.07 -0.86 4.94
N ARG A 61 9.02 -0.43 5.65
CA ARG A 61 9.06 -0.36 7.10
C ARG A 61 9.07 -1.76 7.74
N ALA A 62 8.30 -2.70 7.21
CA ALA A 62 8.22 -4.06 7.71
C ALA A 62 9.51 -4.86 7.49
N ALA A 63 10.25 -4.56 6.41
CA ALA A 63 11.57 -5.12 6.15
C ALA A 63 12.63 -4.57 7.11
N ALA A 64 12.56 -3.29 7.48
CA ALA A 64 13.47 -2.65 8.42
C ALA A 64 13.24 -3.08 9.90
N GLU A 65 12.10 -3.69 10.24
CA GLU A 65 11.78 -4.17 11.60
C GLU A 65 11.58 -5.70 11.67
N PRO A 66 12.64 -6.50 11.46
CA PRO A 66 12.54 -7.95 11.60
C PRO A 66 12.12 -8.36 13.02
N GLY A 67 11.45 -9.51 13.14
CA GLY A 67 11.07 -10.13 14.42
C GLY A 67 9.80 -9.62 15.13
N ARG A 68 9.16 -8.53 14.70
CA ARG A 68 7.90 -8.07 15.33
C ARG A 68 6.67 -8.86 14.82
N ASP A 69 5.59 -8.87 15.60
CA ASP A 69 4.26 -9.27 15.10
C ASP A 69 3.51 -8.06 14.51
N PHE A 70 2.33 -8.29 13.93
CA PHE A 70 1.58 -7.21 13.28
C PHE A 70 1.08 -6.14 14.26
N THR A 71 0.69 -6.52 15.48
CA THR A 71 0.21 -5.57 16.50
C THR A 71 1.34 -4.64 16.92
N ALA A 72 2.49 -5.21 17.30
CA ALA A 72 3.68 -4.43 17.66
C ALA A 72 4.19 -3.57 16.49
N PHE A 73 4.05 -4.04 15.25
CA PHE A 73 4.38 -3.26 14.06
C PHE A 73 3.49 -2.03 13.92
N ILE A 74 2.17 -2.16 14.09
CA ILE A 74 1.25 -1.02 14.00
C ILE A 74 1.44 -0.04 15.16
N ASP A 75 1.62 -0.53 16.39
CA ASP A 75 1.86 0.31 17.57
C ASP A 75 3.15 1.13 17.42
N GLY A 76 4.19 0.54 16.81
CA GLY A 76 5.43 1.24 16.50
C GLY A 76 5.37 2.13 15.26
N ASN A 77 4.30 2.06 14.47
CA ASN A 77 4.13 2.79 13.22
C ASN A 77 2.70 3.35 13.08
N PRO A 78 2.24 4.21 14.01
CA PRO A 78 0.85 4.69 14.05
C PRO A 78 0.44 5.46 12.79
N ARG A 79 1.39 5.95 11.99
CA ARG A 79 1.13 6.52 10.67
C ARG A 79 0.36 5.58 9.73
N PHE A 80 0.46 4.26 9.89
CA PHE A 80 -0.30 3.32 9.05
C PHE A 80 -1.77 3.21 9.46
N LEU A 81 -2.18 3.80 10.58
CA LEU A 81 -3.60 3.96 10.96
C LEU A 81 -4.28 5.09 10.17
N ARG A 82 -3.50 6.03 9.63
CA ARG A 82 -4.00 7.18 8.86
C ARG A 82 -4.46 6.75 7.47
N LYS A 83 -5.73 6.95 7.16
CA LYS A 83 -6.29 6.69 5.82
C LYS A 83 -5.81 7.71 4.78
N ASP A 84 -5.43 8.90 5.25
CA ASP A 84 -4.93 10.05 4.50
C ASP A 84 -3.40 10.05 4.35
N LEU A 85 -2.69 9.00 4.79
CA LEU A 85 -1.21 8.98 4.80
C LEU A 85 -0.59 9.34 3.44
N LEU A 86 -1.21 8.95 2.33
CA LEU A 86 -0.68 9.24 1.00
C LEU A 86 -0.74 10.74 0.62
N GLU A 87 -1.56 11.55 1.31
CA GLU A 87 -1.59 13.00 1.13
C GLU A 87 -0.31 13.68 1.64
N ASP A 88 0.54 12.97 2.40
CA ASP A 88 1.87 13.47 2.77
C ASP A 88 2.89 13.34 1.61
N TYR A 89 2.58 12.53 0.59
CA TYR A 89 3.50 12.17 -0.51
C TYR A 89 3.00 12.67 -1.87
N TYR A 90 1.69 12.78 -2.03
CA TYR A 90 1.06 13.12 -3.29
C TYR A 90 0.13 14.31 -3.15
N SER A 91 0.14 15.19 -4.15
CA SER A 91 -0.94 16.14 -4.34
C SER A 91 -2.24 15.41 -4.73
N ARG A 92 -3.38 16.06 -4.45
CA ARG A 92 -4.70 15.58 -4.90
C ARG A 92 -4.78 15.46 -6.42
N GLU A 93 -4.12 16.36 -7.14
CA GLU A 93 -4.10 16.35 -8.60
C GLU A 93 -3.46 15.05 -9.13
N VAL A 94 -2.33 14.64 -8.55
CA VAL A 94 -1.69 13.38 -8.94
C VAL A 94 -2.50 12.17 -8.49
N LEU A 95 -2.95 12.10 -7.23
CA LEU A 95 -3.68 10.93 -6.73
C LEU A 95 -5.00 10.68 -7.46
N PHE A 96 -5.74 11.74 -7.80
CA PHE A 96 -7.05 11.64 -8.44
C PHE A 96 -7.00 11.87 -9.96
N GLY A 97 -5.81 12.02 -10.54
CA GLY A 97 -5.60 12.09 -11.97
C GLY A 97 -6.01 10.79 -12.68
N ALA A 98 -6.41 10.90 -13.96
CA ALA A 98 -6.91 9.78 -14.75
C ALA A 98 -5.92 8.60 -14.82
N GLU A 99 -4.62 8.91 -14.82
CA GLU A 99 -3.56 7.94 -15.00
C GLU A 99 -3.24 7.16 -13.73
N ALA A 100 -3.39 7.78 -12.55
CA ALA A 100 -2.99 7.19 -11.27
C ALA A 100 -3.80 5.94 -10.91
N ARG A 101 -5.00 5.80 -11.48
CA ARG A 101 -5.85 4.63 -11.29
C ARG A 101 -5.39 3.41 -12.07
N THR A 102 -4.81 3.60 -13.25
CA THR A 102 -4.48 2.51 -14.20
C THR A 102 -2.99 2.22 -14.28
N ARG A 103 -2.14 3.19 -13.99
CA ARG A 103 -0.68 3.02 -13.87
C ARG A 103 -0.17 3.66 -12.59
N PHE A 104 0.98 3.16 -12.14
CA PHE A 104 1.66 3.74 -10.99
C PHE A 104 2.32 5.06 -11.41
N VAL A 105 2.06 6.10 -10.63
CA VAL A 105 2.69 7.43 -10.77
C VAL A 105 3.52 7.69 -9.52
N GLU A 106 4.75 8.15 -9.71
CA GLU A 106 5.63 8.51 -8.59
C GLU A 106 5.08 9.74 -7.83
N PRO A 107 5.34 9.86 -6.52
CA PRO A 107 4.89 10.99 -5.72
C PRO A 107 5.53 12.31 -6.16
N ASP A 108 4.74 13.39 -6.12
CA ASP A 108 5.16 14.74 -6.51
C ASP A 108 5.55 15.64 -5.33
N GLN A 109 5.21 15.26 -4.08
CA GLN A 109 5.54 16.07 -2.90
C GLN A 109 6.73 15.50 -2.13
N ARG A 110 6.74 14.18 -1.88
CA ARG A 110 7.81 13.50 -1.11
C ARG A 110 8.04 12.07 -1.62
N PRO A 111 9.28 11.56 -1.64
CA PRO A 111 9.56 10.19 -2.07
C PRO A 111 8.99 9.14 -1.09
N LEU A 112 8.54 7.99 -1.62
CA LEU A 112 7.96 6.86 -0.85
C LEU A 112 9.00 5.97 -0.13
N GLY A 113 10.26 6.36 -0.11
CA GLY A 113 11.37 5.63 0.50
C GLY A 113 12.53 6.57 0.77
N PRO A 114 13.68 6.07 1.26
CA PRO A 114 14.88 6.88 1.28
C PRO A 114 15.13 7.41 -0.14
N SER A 115 15.35 8.72 -0.28
CA SER A 115 15.90 9.26 -1.52
C SER A 115 17.17 8.47 -1.88
N PRO A 116 17.41 8.18 -3.16
CA PRO A 116 18.65 7.57 -3.59
C PRO A 116 19.87 8.35 -3.07
#